data_AF-A0A649WI48-F1
#
_entry.id   AF-A0A649WI48-F1
#
_cell.length_a   1.000
_cell.length_b   1.000
_cell.length_c   1.000
_cell.angle_alpha   90.00
_cell.angle_beta   90.00
_cell.angle_gamma   90.00
#
_symmetry.space_group_name_H-M   'P 1'
#
loop_
_entity.id
_entity.type
_entity.pdbx_description
1 polymer ?
#
loop_
_entity_poly.entity_id
_entity_poly.type
_entity_poly.pdbx_seq_one_letter_code
_entity_poly.pdbx_strand_id
1 'polypeptide(L)'
;MLNKLYLMRETPQIGGNYLFHIFIGMVKILLTWGQFAWVKFSTHQRLYVEHPSKFINNITTQSLNNNKELFYQWLVGFTDGDGTFSISYSNGKWSLIYKLSQHEYNARLLYFIKSQLGVGRINKETKTKTVNYWIRDRNKLAEVIFPIFDHYPLLTSKYFNYLNFKEAYNILEDTNLTNIKRDELMFNLIKKLPSSDYISPAWAKVSNLVSNTYEANMVMSKAWLIGFTEAKGSFYLVNKTNCRIVHGFEITQKLDLIVLSAIGYILGIKTYSKNTHYTVVTTNSRSIENIINYYTNTIKGMKSFEFRVWARSYVKHKGDFTKLNEIRNKIRIRKLGTTLLNYKSNGLNTQGIRLIHTTPFISEERKWRILLDNSSTNSIINRENGIYKVYDNLFLNEGNVLNYNDINDSMIDKFTLNLAEILEDLYDNNEWTVFNLYFLVKPDFDRVIKFDIEKLNKHFAKYPLEFIHQNIVKFYKNTGLLTATGVLVFLSLYDFNNLTVISSNFKNIIKDNIEIINKNVHKDLNNTIVNYTNKFYINSEIMLIIQADFEKINKNK
;
A
#
# COMPACT_ATOMS: atom_id res chain seq x y z
N MET A 1 25.43 38.40 60.36
CA MET A 1 26.79 38.65 60.90
C MET A 1 27.65 37.42 60.60
N LEU A 2 28.86 37.64 60.06
CA LEU A 2 30.02 36.74 59.90
C LEU A 2 29.88 35.19 59.78
N ASN A 3 30.45 34.69 58.67
CA ASN A 3 31.55 33.68 58.56
C ASN A 3 31.33 32.17 58.29
N LYS A 4 31.88 31.79 57.11
CA LYS A 4 32.84 30.70 56.81
C LYS A 4 32.44 29.21 56.87
N LEU A 5 32.29 28.66 55.65
CA LEU A 5 33.09 27.56 55.07
C LEU A 5 33.91 26.66 56.02
N TYR A 6 33.77 25.34 55.84
CA TYR A 6 34.92 24.44 55.65
C TYR A 6 34.60 23.27 54.69
N LEU A 7 35.60 22.85 53.92
CA LEU A 7 35.61 21.65 53.08
C LEU A 7 36.16 20.46 53.88
N MET A 8 35.66 19.25 53.62
CA MET A 8 36.52 18.06 53.59
C MET A 8 35.91 16.92 52.79
N ARG A 9 36.73 16.29 51.93
CA ARG A 9 36.49 14.97 51.34
C ARG A 9 37.14 13.94 52.26
N GLU A 10 36.51 12.79 52.46
CA GLU A 10 37.24 11.53 52.64
C GLU A 10 36.35 10.30 52.37
N THR A 11 36.99 9.18 52.03
CA THR A 11 36.36 7.96 51.49
C THR A 11 36.06 6.94 52.59
N PRO A 12 34.92 6.21 52.56
CA PRO A 12 34.75 5.01 53.36
C PRO A 12 35.38 3.78 52.68
N GLN A 13 36.03 2.94 53.50
CA GLN A 13 36.76 1.73 53.09
C GLN A 13 35.82 0.53 52.91
N ILE A 14 36.27 -0.45 52.12
CA ILE A 14 35.67 -1.79 52.07
C ILE A 14 36.29 -2.65 53.17
N GLY A 15 35.47 -3.12 54.11
CA GLY A 15 35.82 -4.18 55.06
C GLY A 15 34.73 -5.24 55.02
N GLY A 16 35.06 -6.44 54.55
CA GLY A 16 34.09 -7.52 54.37
C GLY A 16 34.03 -8.49 55.54
N ASN A 17 32.87 -9.12 55.72
CA ASN A 17 32.75 -10.50 56.18
C ASN A 17 31.43 -11.08 55.65
N TYR A 18 31.50 -12.26 55.04
CA TYR A 18 30.37 -12.97 54.42
C TYR A 18 29.68 -13.88 55.45
N LEU A 19 28.34 -14.03 55.37
CA LEU A 19 27.75 -15.27 54.84
C LEU A 19 26.24 -15.13 54.52
N PHE A 20 25.72 -16.11 53.77
CA PHE A 20 24.38 -16.15 53.17
C PHE A 20 23.24 -16.41 54.15
N HIS A 21 22.07 -15.80 53.91
CA HIS A 21 20.78 -16.50 53.71
C HIS A 21 19.74 -15.53 53.10
N ILE A 22 19.09 -15.92 52.00
CA ILE A 22 17.99 -15.17 51.37
C ILE A 22 16.73 -16.03 51.41
N PHE A 23 15.70 -15.59 52.15
CA PHE A 23 14.34 -16.09 52.01
C PHE A 23 13.29 -14.99 52.31
N ILE A 24 12.46 -14.72 51.30
CA ILE A 24 11.08 -14.16 51.33
C ILE A 24 10.82 -12.82 52.06
N GLY A 25 10.30 -11.86 51.30
CA GLY A 25 9.54 -10.71 51.80
C GLY A 25 8.79 -10.01 50.66
N MET A 26 7.45 -10.12 50.63
CA MET A 26 6.62 -9.45 49.62
C MET A 26 6.70 -7.92 49.73
N VAL A 27 6.83 -7.22 48.61
CA VAL A 27 6.52 -5.78 48.53
C VAL A 27 5.49 -5.56 47.42
N LYS A 28 4.29 -5.12 47.84
CA LYS A 28 3.27 -4.56 46.94
C LYS A 28 3.81 -3.24 46.37
N ILE A 29 3.98 -3.14 45.05
CA ILE A 29 4.12 -1.85 44.39
C ILE A 29 2.76 -1.44 43.81
N LEU A 30 2.23 -0.33 44.32
CA LEU A 30 1.00 0.30 43.85
C LEU A 30 1.20 0.91 42.46
N LEU A 31 0.17 0.76 41.62
CA LEU A 31 0.01 1.48 40.37
C LEU A 31 -0.36 2.95 40.65
N THR A 32 0.50 3.88 40.27
CA THR A 32 0.12 5.29 40.05
C THR A 32 0.79 5.81 38.79
N TRP A 33 -0.01 6.34 37.86
CA TRP A 33 0.46 6.83 36.57
C TRP A 33 1.25 8.15 36.66
N GLY A 34 2.29 8.25 35.82
CA GLY A 34 2.63 9.47 35.10
C GLY A 34 3.25 10.65 35.86
N GLN A 35 4.56 10.83 35.70
CA GLN A 35 5.14 12.14 35.34
C GLN A 35 6.50 11.95 34.65
N PHE A 36 6.76 12.73 33.59
CA PHE A 36 7.95 12.59 32.76
C PHE A 36 9.17 13.27 33.40
N ALA A 37 10.30 12.56 33.49
CA ALA A 37 11.57 13.15 33.91
C ALA A 37 12.09 14.14 32.84
N TRP A 38 12.17 15.42 33.19
CA TRP A 38 12.78 16.45 32.34
C TRP A 38 14.31 16.29 32.30
N VAL A 39 14.85 15.79 31.18
CA VAL A 39 16.30 15.83 30.93
C VAL A 39 16.68 17.17 30.31
N LYS A 40 17.34 18.02 31.11
CA LYS A 40 17.76 19.36 30.77
C LYS A 40 19.03 19.33 29.88
N PHE A 41 18.87 19.12 28.58
CA PHE A 41 20.00 19.19 27.65
C PHE A 41 20.46 20.64 27.43
N SER A 42 21.66 20.94 27.93
CA SER A 42 22.37 22.19 27.65
C SER A 42 22.77 22.25 26.17
N THR A 43 22.16 23.18 25.43
CA THR A 43 22.47 23.40 24.02
C THR A 43 23.90 23.90 23.83
N HIS A 44 24.78 23.04 23.29
CA HIS A 44 26.00 23.53 22.65
C HIS A 44 25.66 24.04 21.25
N GLN A 45 26.04 25.29 21.00
CA GLN A 45 25.59 26.10 19.88
C GLN A 45 26.51 25.93 18.67
N ARG A 46 26.01 25.33 17.57
CA ARG A 46 26.48 25.62 16.20
C ARG A 46 25.52 25.09 15.13
N LEU A 47 25.22 25.98 14.17
CA LEU A 47 24.34 25.80 13.00
C LEU A 47 22.86 25.52 13.32
N TYR A 48 22.15 26.62 13.58
CA TYR A 48 20.71 26.73 13.35
C TYR A 48 20.39 26.35 11.89
N VAL A 49 19.66 25.26 11.69
CA VAL A 49 18.73 25.13 10.57
C VAL A 49 17.35 25.29 11.19
N GLU A 50 16.73 26.45 10.97
CA GLU A 50 15.34 26.66 11.37
C GLU A 50 14.45 25.80 10.49
N HIS A 51 13.99 24.67 11.04
CA HIS A 51 12.91 23.92 10.44
C HIS A 51 11.59 24.65 10.75
N PRO A 52 10.79 25.03 9.75
CA PRO A 52 9.50 25.69 9.97
C PRO A 52 8.61 24.82 10.87
N SER A 53 8.34 25.33 12.06
CA SER A 53 7.54 24.61 13.05
C SER A 53 6.04 24.76 12.76
N LYS A 54 5.28 23.69 13.00
CA LYS A 54 3.84 23.71 13.30
C LYS A 54 2.85 24.28 12.25
N PHE A 55 3.18 24.29 10.96
CA PHE A 55 2.16 24.27 9.88
C PHE A 55 2.24 22.98 9.06
N ILE A 56 2.07 21.84 9.73
CA ILE A 56 1.76 20.59 9.04
C ILE A 56 0.27 20.65 8.66
N ASN A 57 -0.01 21.07 7.42
CA ASN A 57 -1.21 20.58 6.75
C ASN A 57 -1.15 19.04 6.83
N ASN A 58 -2.10 18.42 7.55
CA ASN A 58 -2.12 16.99 7.85
C ASN A 58 -2.46 16.16 6.60
N ILE A 59 -1.55 16.19 5.62
CA ILE A 59 -1.63 15.40 4.41
C ILE A 59 -1.44 13.94 4.81
N THR A 60 -2.49 13.17 4.61
CA THR A 60 -2.54 11.72 4.78
C THR A 60 -3.02 11.07 3.49
N THR A 61 -2.85 9.76 3.36
CA THR A 61 -3.44 8.97 2.26
C THR A 61 -4.95 9.20 2.13
N GLN A 62 -5.64 9.38 3.26
CA GLN A 62 -7.07 9.69 3.32
C GLN A 62 -7.39 11.12 2.89
N SER A 63 -6.62 12.13 3.30
CA SER A 63 -6.82 13.50 2.82
C SER A 63 -6.60 13.59 1.31
N LEU A 64 -5.61 12.88 0.75
CA LEU A 64 -5.36 12.77 -0.69
C LEU A 64 -6.44 11.99 -1.46
N ASN A 65 -7.35 11.27 -0.79
CA ASN A 65 -8.52 10.64 -1.42
C ASN A 65 -9.73 11.57 -1.46
N ASN A 66 -9.86 12.44 -0.44
CA ASN A 66 -11.07 13.24 -0.20
C ASN A 66 -10.94 14.70 -0.66
N ASN A 67 -9.71 15.25 -0.71
CA ASN A 67 -9.45 16.63 -1.11
C ASN A 67 -8.86 16.66 -2.53
N LYS A 68 -9.62 17.25 -3.47
CA LYS A 68 -9.23 17.37 -4.88
C LYS A 68 -8.01 18.25 -5.10
N GLU A 69 -7.83 19.33 -4.36
CA GLU A 69 -6.66 20.22 -4.48
C GLU A 69 -5.36 19.51 -4.10
N LEU A 70 -5.37 18.76 -2.99
CA LEU A 70 -4.23 17.94 -2.58
C LEU A 70 -3.94 16.84 -3.62
N PHE A 71 -4.99 16.22 -4.18
CA PHE A 71 -4.83 15.25 -5.28
C PHE A 71 -4.23 15.91 -6.53
N TYR A 72 -4.68 17.10 -6.93
CA TYR A 72 -4.16 17.80 -8.11
C TYR A 72 -2.69 18.21 -7.93
N GLN A 73 -2.30 18.75 -6.78
CA GLN A 73 -0.90 19.06 -6.47
C GLN A 73 -0.02 17.80 -6.47
N TRP A 74 -0.51 16.70 -5.89
CA TRP A 74 0.16 15.39 -5.94
C TRP A 74 0.28 14.85 -7.39
N LEU A 75 -0.77 15.00 -8.20
CA LEU A 75 -0.78 14.57 -9.61
C LEU A 75 0.21 15.39 -10.44
N VAL A 76 0.37 16.68 -10.16
CA VAL A 76 1.36 17.55 -10.81
C VAL A 76 2.77 17.09 -10.47
N GLY A 77 3.07 16.82 -9.19
CA GLY A 77 4.35 16.24 -8.79
C GLY A 77 4.63 14.87 -9.41
N PHE A 78 3.62 13.99 -9.46
CA PHE A 78 3.75 12.69 -10.13
C PHE A 78 3.97 12.84 -11.65
N THR A 79 3.34 13.85 -12.26
CA THR A 79 3.50 14.19 -13.68
C THR A 79 4.89 14.75 -13.98
N ASP A 80 5.42 15.64 -13.13
CA ASP A 80 6.79 16.17 -13.20
C ASP A 80 7.83 15.03 -13.19
N GLY A 81 7.56 13.95 -12.45
CA GLY A 81 8.34 12.72 -12.51
C GLY A 81 8.14 11.91 -13.80
N ASP A 82 6.99 11.25 -13.91
CA ASP A 82 6.76 10.14 -14.88
C ASP A 82 5.72 10.45 -15.98
N GLY A 83 5.18 11.67 -16.01
CA GLY A 83 4.20 12.08 -17.01
C GLY A 83 4.78 12.55 -18.34
N THR A 84 3.96 12.45 -19.38
CA THR A 84 4.31 12.83 -20.75
C THR A 84 3.17 13.63 -21.37
N PHE A 85 3.52 14.78 -21.96
CA PHE A 85 2.68 15.54 -22.89
C PHE A 85 3.22 15.27 -24.29
N SER A 86 2.42 14.64 -25.15
CA SER A 86 2.85 14.17 -26.46
C SER A 86 2.02 14.80 -27.56
N ILE A 87 2.71 15.45 -28.50
CA ILE A 87 2.18 15.91 -29.78
C ILE A 87 2.72 14.94 -30.82
N SER A 88 1.83 14.35 -31.63
CA SER A 88 2.21 13.39 -32.67
C SER A 88 1.39 13.60 -33.94
N TYR A 89 2.04 13.50 -35.11
CA TYR A 89 1.37 13.48 -36.41
C TYR A 89 1.43 12.06 -36.99
N SER A 90 0.28 11.51 -37.39
CA SER A 90 0.20 10.21 -38.06
C SER A 90 -1.03 10.13 -38.97
N ASN A 91 -0.88 9.47 -40.12
CA ASN A 91 -1.95 9.24 -41.09
C ASN A 91 -2.74 10.52 -41.46
N GLY A 92 -2.03 11.64 -41.67
CA GLY A 92 -2.64 12.93 -42.00
C GLY A 92 -3.33 13.64 -40.83
N LYS A 93 -3.13 13.21 -39.59
CA LYS A 93 -3.86 13.72 -38.41
C LYS A 93 -2.94 13.99 -37.22
N TRP A 94 -3.17 15.11 -36.55
CA TRP A 94 -2.54 15.43 -35.28
C TRP A 94 -3.28 14.78 -34.11
N SER A 95 -2.50 14.25 -33.17
CA SER A 95 -2.97 13.63 -31.93
C SER A 95 -2.23 14.25 -30.75
N LEU A 96 -2.99 14.78 -29.80
CA LEU A 96 -2.51 15.23 -28.50
C LEU A 96 -2.77 14.13 -27.48
N ILE A 97 -1.77 13.75 -26.69
CA ILE A 97 -1.90 12.75 -25.63
C ILE A 97 -1.23 13.23 -24.34
N TYR A 98 -2.00 13.36 -23.26
CA TYR A 98 -1.46 13.30 -21.90
C TYR A 98 -1.38 11.84 -21.46
N LYS A 99 -0.21 11.39 -21.00
CA LYS A 99 0.07 9.98 -20.68
C LYS A 99 0.84 9.83 -19.36
N LEU A 100 0.45 8.84 -18.56
CA LEU A 100 1.20 8.30 -17.44
C LEU A 100 1.47 6.81 -17.70
N SER A 101 2.72 6.38 -17.58
CA SER A 101 3.12 4.99 -17.81
C SER A 101 3.73 4.41 -16.54
N GLN A 102 3.36 3.20 -16.15
CA GLN A 102 3.89 2.49 -14.97
C GLN A 102 4.03 1.00 -15.25
N HIS A 103 4.93 0.32 -14.55
CA HIS A 103 4.99 -1.15 -14.61
C HIS A 103 3.75 -1.77 -13.95
N GLU A 104 3.34 -2.96 -14.40
CA GLU A 104 2.09 -3.63 -14.03
C GLU A 104 1.87 -3.76 -12.52
N TYR A 105 2.91 -4.03 -11.72
CA TYR A 105 2.77 -4.11 -10.25
C TYR A 105 2.22 -2.81 -9.62
N ASN A 106 2.38 -1.65 -10.28
CA ASN A 106 1.89 -0.34 -9.83
C ASN A 106 0.62 0.10 -10.57
N ALA A 107 -0.02 -0.77 -11.36
CA ALA A 107 -1.20 -0.43 -12.16
C ALA A 107 -2.35 0.15 -11.31
N ARG A 108 -2.50 -0.29 -10.05
CA ARG A 108 -3.49 0.24 -9.10
C ARG A 108 -3.40 1.77 -8.94
N LEU A 109 -2.20 2.36 -9.04
CA LEU A 109 -2.01 3.81 -8.98
C LEU A 109 -2.65 4.52 -10.19
N LEU A 110 -2.54 3.93 -11.38
CA LEU A 110 -3.15 4.48 -12.60
C LEU A 110 -4.69 4.36 -12.57
N TYR A 111 -5.23 3.29 -11.99
CA TYR A 111 -6.67 3.17 -11.75
C TYR A 111 -7.18 4.21 -10.73
N PHE A 112 -6.41 4.50 -9.67
CA PHE A 112 -6.71 5.59 -8.73
C PHE A 112 -6.71 6.97 -9.41
N ILE A 113 -5.69 7.28 -10.24
CA ILE A 113 -5.66 8.53 -11.00
C ILE A 113 -6.86 8.64 -11.93
N LYS A 114 -7.21 7.55 -12.63
CA LYS A 114 -8.41 7.51 -13.47
C LYS A 114 -9.70 7.76 -12.68
N SER A 115 -9.85 7.18 -11.48
CA SER A 115 -11.09 7.36 -10.70
C SER A 115 -11.23 8.78 -10.16
N GLN A 116 -10.13 9.43 -9.78
CA GLN A 116 -10.11 10.82 -9.30
C GLN A 116 -10.34 11.84 -10.43
N LEU A 117 -9.82 11.59 -11.63
CA LEU A 117 -10.03 12.46 -12.80
C LEU A 117 -11.35 12.20 -13.54
N GLY A 118 -11.99 11.04 -13.35
CA GLY A 118 -13.20 10.59 -14.07
C GLY A 118 -12.96 10.22 -15.54
N VAL A 119 -12.03 10.89 -16.22
CA VAL A 119 -11.76 10.77 -17.66
C VAL A 119 -10.59 9.82 -18.00
N GLY A 120 -10.26 9.72 -19.29
CA GLY A 120 -9.12 8.95 -19.78
C GLY A 120 -9.35 7.44 -19.87
N ARG A 121 -8.37 6.73 -20.46
CA ARG A 121 -8.38 5.29 -20.71
C ARG A 121 -7.14 4.64 -20.10
N ILE A 122 -7.25 3.36 -19.75
CA ILE A 122 -6.12 2.53 -19.31
C ILE A 122 -5.91 1.43 -20.34
N ASN A 123 -4.67 1.22 -20.77
CA ASN A 123 -4.27 0.11 -21.63
C ASN A 123 -3.11 -0.66 -20.96
N LYS A 124 -3.10 -1.99 -21.08
CA LYS A 124 -2.03 -2.86 -20.59
C LYS A 124 -1.29 -3.46 -21.77
N GLU A 125 0.01 -3.18 -21.85
CA GLU A 125 0.91 -3.78 -22.82
C GLU A 125 1.59 -4.99 -22.18
N THR A 126 1.22 -6.18 -22.64
CA THR A 126 1.64 -7.46 -22.05
C THR A 126 3.13 -7.73 -22.25
N LYS A 127 3.67 -7.42 -23.44
CA LYS A 127 5.09 -7.66 -23.79
C LYS A 127 6.07 -6.88 -22.89
N THR A 128 5.75 -5.63 -22.60
CA THR A 128 6.59 -4.71 -21.81
C THR A 128 6.20 -4.67 -20.33
N LYS A 129 5.19 -5.46 -19.92
CA LYS A 129 4.53 -5.39 -18.59
C LYS A 129 4.18 -3.96 -18.16
N THR A 130 3.85 -3.10 -19.12
CA THR A 130 3.60 -1.67 -18.87
C THR A 130 2.12 -1.38 -18.96
N VAL A 131 1.59 -0.65 -17.98
CA VAL A 131 0.23 -0.13 -17.97
C VAL A 131 0.30 1.38 -18.21
N ASN A 132 -0.57 1.84 -19.11
CA ASN A 132 -0.58 3.19 -19.64
C ASN A 132 -1.94 3.82 -19.36
N TYR A 133 -1.98 4.85 -18.52
CA TYR A 133 -3.12 5.77 -18.45
C TYR A 133 -2.92 6.88 -19.47
N TRP A 134 -3.96 7.24 -20.21
CA TRP A 134 -3.88 8.27 -21.24
C TRP A 134 -5.20 8.99 -21.53
N ILE A 135 -5.11 10.25 -21.91
CA ILE A 135 -6.20 11.07 -22.43
C ILE A 135 -5.76 11.60 -23.80
N ARG A 136 -6.51 11.26 -24.85
CA ARG A 136 -6.32 11.78 -26.23
C ARG A 136 -7.48 12.67 -26.70
N ASP A 137 -8.64 12.55 -26.08
CA ASP A 137 -9.82 13.35 -26.38
C ASP A 137 -9.54 14.82 -26.05
N ARG A 138 -9.57 15.70 -27.06
CA ARG A 138 -9.17 17.10 -26.93
C ARG A 138 -10.13 17.89 -26.04
N ASN A 139 -11.43 17.56 -26.06
CA ASN A 139 -12.41 18.17 -25.15
C ASN A 139 -12.10 17.76 -23.70
N LYS A 140 -11.76 16.49 -23.44
CA LYS A 140 -11.39 16.05 -22.08
C LYS A 140 -10.00 16.53 -21.62
N LEU A 141 -9.10 16.86 -22.55
CA LEU A 141 -7.87 17.60 -22.22
C LEU A 141 -8.21 19.04 -21.77
N ALA A 142 -9.15 19.70 -22.46
CA ALA A 142 -9.57 21.07 -22.14
C ALA A 142 -10.38 21.19 -20.85
N GLU A 143 -11.33 20.28 -20.62
CA GLU A 143 -12.17 20.27 -19.42
C GLU A 143 -11.39 19.93 -18.14
N VAL A 144 -10.34 19.10 -18.23
CA VAL A 144 -9.71 18.49 -17.05
C VAL A 144 -8.21 18.74 -16.94
N ILE A 145 -7.44 18.60 -18.03
CA ILE A 145 -5.97 18.63 -17.95
C ILE A 145 -5.43 20.06 -17.92
N PHE A 146 -5.81 20.94 -18.86
CA PHE A 146 -5.30 22.32 -18.82
C PHE A 146 -5.64 23.05 -17.51
N PRO A 147 -6.89 23.00 -16.98
CA PRO A 147 -7.22 23.68 -15.72
C PRO A 147 -6.36 23.24 -14.53
N ILE A 148 -6.00 21.96 -14.44
CA ILE A 148 -5.12 21.44 -13.38
C ILE A 148 -3.72 22.04 -13.49
N PHE A 149 -3.11 21.99 -14.68
CA PHE A 149 -1.71 22.40 -14.88
C PHE A 149 -1.53 23.92 -15.08
N ASP A 150 -2.60 24.65 -15.41
CA ASP A 150 -2.63 26.11 -15.37
C ASP A 150 -2.67 26.64 -13.93
N HIS A 151 -3.48 26.02 -13.06
CA HIS A 151 -3.61 26.42 -11.66
C HIS A 151 -2.45 25.91 -10.79
N TYR A 152 -1.96 24.69 -11.07
CA TYR A 152 -0.80 24.08 -10.43
C TYR A 152 0.31 23.83 -11.48
N PRO A 153 1.17 24.83 -11.76
CA PRO A 153 2.21 24.69 -12.77
C PRO A 153 3.25 23.63 -12.37
N LEU A 154 3.72 22.88 -13.38
CA LEU A 154 4.83 21.93 -13.26
C LEU A 154 6.11 22.65 -12.83
N LEU A 155 6.88 22.04 -11.94
CA LEU A 155 8.10 22.65 -11.40
C LEU A 155 9.36 22.27 -12.19
N THR A 156 9.31 21.27 -13.06
CA THR A 156 10.44 20.87 -13.92
C THR A 156 10.39 21.53 -15.31
N SER A 157 11.45 21.37 -16.10
CA SER A 157 11.53 21.73 -17.52
C SER A 157 10.40 21.12 -18.36
N LYS A 158 9.70 20.08 -17.86
CA LYS A 158 8.49 19.50 -18.47
C LYS A 158 7.35 20.51 -18.61
N TYR A 159 7.38 21.62 -17.86
CA TYR A 159 6.46 22.74 -18.09
C TYR A 159 6.56 23.29 -19.54
N PHE A 160 7.74 23.27 -20.16
CA PHE A 160 7.90 23.63 -21.58
C PHE A 160 7.10 22.69 -22.50
N ASN A 161 7.16 21.37 -22.25
CA ASN A 161 6.36 20.39 -22.99
C ASN A 161 4.87 20.61 -22.79
N TYR A 162 4.43 20.99 -21.58
CA TYR A 162 3.05 21.36 -21.30
C TYR A 162 2.60 22.63 -22.06
N LEU A 163 3.43 23.68 -22.08
CA LEU A 163 3.15 24.91 -22.85
C LEU A 163 2.99 24.61 -24.34
N ASN A 164 3.93 23.89 -24.95
CA ASN A 164 3.82 23.49 -26.35
C ASN A 164 2.57 22.61 -26.59
N PHE A 165 2.22 21.74 -25.64
CA PHE A 165 1.04 20.88 -25.73
C PHE A 165 -0.29 21.66 -25.66
N LYS A 166 -0.34 22.75 -24.89
CA LYS A 166 -1.47 23.68 -24.82
C LYS A 166 -1.55 24.60 -26.04
N GLU A 167 -0.41 25.12 -26.51
CA GLU A 167 -0.33 25.89 -27.76
C GLU A 167 -0.80 25.04 -28.95
N ALA A 168 -0.41 23.77 -29.00
CA ALA A 168 -0.85 22.81 -30.00
C ALA A 168 -2.37 22.58 -29.95
N TYR A 169 -2.97 22.51 -28.76
CA TYR A 169 -4.43 22.44 -28.63
C TYR A 169 -5.11 23.67 -29.22
N ASN A 170 -4.64 24.88 -28.88
CA ASN A 170 -5.21 26.12 -29.40
C ASN A 170 -5.16 26.17 -30.94
N ILE A 171 -4.03 25.80 -31.56
CA ILE A 171 -3.87 25.74 -33.03
C ILE A 171 -4.82 24.70 -33.67
N LEU A 172 -5.08 23.57 -32.98
CA LEU A 172 -5.95 22.51 -33.49
C LEU A 172 -7.45 22.79 -33.34
N GLU A 173 -7.86 23.69 -32.45
CA GLU A 173 -9.25 24.12 -32.25
C GLU A 173 -9.58 25.48 -32.89
N ASP A 174 -8.59 26.27 -33.33
CA ASP A 174 -8.86 27.52 -34.05
C ASP A 174 -9.54 27.24 -35.40
N THR A 175 -10.79 27.66 -35.50
CA THR A 175 -11.65 27.50 -36.69
C THR A 175 -11.27 28.43 -37.85
N ASN A 176 -10.51 29.49 -37.60
CA ASN A 176 -10.11 30.47 -38.61
C ASN A 176 -8.91 30.00 -39.45
N LEU A 177 -8.17 28.99 -38.98
CA LEU A 177 -7.01 28.47 -39.68
C LEU A 177 -7.39 27.48 -40.79
N THR A 178 -6.80 27.66 -41.98
CA THR A 178 -6.81 26.63 -43.02
C THR A 178 -5.99 25.41 -42.59
N ASN A 179 -6.28 24.23 -43.13
CA ASN A 179 -5.53 23.01 -42.79
C ASN A 179 -4.02 23.16 -43.06
N ILE A 180 -3.65 23.78 -44.18
CA ILE A 180 -2.25 24.04 -44.54
C ILE A 180 -1.57 24.92 -43.48
N LYS A 181 -2.21 26.01 -43.05
CA LYS A 181 -1.61 26.92 -42.05
C LYS A 181 -1.55 26.29 -40.66
N ARG A 182 -2.56 25.49 -40.30
CA ARG A 182 -2.57 24.69 -39.07
C ARG A 182 -1.41 23.71 -39.02
N ASP A 183 -1.18 22.97 -40.10
CA ASP A 183 -0.07 22.02 -40.19
C ASP A 183 1.30 22.73 -40.14
N GLU A 184 1.46 23.85 -40.86
CA GLU A 184 2.68 24.67 -40.82
C GLU A 184 3.04 25.12 -39.38
N LEU A 185 2.05 25.66 -38.64
CA LEU A 185 2.22 26.08 -37.25
C LEU A 185 2.56 24.89 -36.33
N MET A 186 1.85 23.76 -36.49
CA MET A 186 2.10 22.55 -35.70
C MET A 186 3.49 21.94 -35.97
N PHE A 187 3.96 21.93 -37.23
CA PHE A 187 5.30 21.48 -37.58
C PHE A 187 6.40 22.40 -37.06
N ASN A 188 6.14 23.72 -36.97
CA ASN A 188 7.07 24.66 -36.33
C ASN A 188 7.08 24.50 -34.81
N LEU A 189 5.93 24.22 -34.20
CA LEU A 189 5.78 24.01 -32.77
C LEU A 189 6.53 22.77 -32.25
N ILE A 190 6.44 21.63 -32.94
CA ILE A 190 7.18 20.42 -32.52
C ILE A 190 8.71 20.52 -32.67
N LYS A 191 9.20 21.52 -33.43
CA LYS A 191 10.64 21.83 -33.55
C LYS A 191 11.16 22.71 -32.41
N LYS A 192 10.29 23.35 -31.62
CA LYS A 192 10.72 24.19 -30.49
C LYS A 192 11.41 23.32 -29.43
N LEU A 193 12.62 23.71 -29.05
CA LEU A 193 13.38 23.12 -27.95
C LEU A 193 13.51 24.15 -26.80
N PRO A 194 13.52 23.72 -25.54
CA PRO A 194 13.84 24.62 -24.43
C PRO A 194 15.32 25.02 -24.50
N SER A 195 15.67 26.18 -23.93
CA SER A 195 17.07 26.53 -23.70
C SER A 195 17.71 25.59 -22.68
N SER A 196 19.04 25.45 -22.71
CA SER A 196 19.78 24.55 -21.80
C SER A 196 19.70 24.97 -20.32
N ASP A 197 19.37 26.22 -20.07
CA ASP A 197 19.18 26.87 -18.77
C ASP A 197 17.68 27.05 -18.42
N TYR A 198 16.76 26.43 -19.15
CA TYR A 198 15.32 26.60 -18.95
C TYR A 198 14.86 26.18 -17.54
N ILE A 199 14.26 27.14 -16.82
CA ILE A 199 13.63 26.96 -15.52
C ILE A 199 12.12 27.20 -15.66
N SER A 200 11.29 26.39 -14.99
CA SER A 200 9.83 26.62 -14.97
C SER A 200 9.50 27.99 -14.37
N PRO A 201 8.62 28.81 -14.98
CA PRO A 201 8.15 30.08 -14.43
C PRO A 201 7.56 30.00 -13.02
N ALA A 202 7.18 28.81 -12.53
CA ALA A 202 6.77 28.61 -11.15
C ALA A 202 7.84 29.07 -10.12
N TRP A 203 9.12 29.03 -10.49
CA TRP A 203 10.25 29.47 -9.67
C TRP A 203 10.47 30.99 -9.63
N ALA A 204 9.77 31.77 -10.47
CA ALA A 204 9.86 33.23 -10.45
C ALA A 204 9.43 33.83 -9.11
N LYS A 205 8.58 33.12 -8.34
CA LYS A 205 8.18 33.46 -6.95
C LYS A 205 9.35 33.61 -5.98
N VAL A 206 10.49 32.99 -6.30
CA VAL A 206 11.73 33.01 -5.50
C VAL A 206 12.92 33.46 -6.36
N SER A 207 12.67 34.30 -7.37
CA SER A 207 13.71 34.85 -8.26
C SER A 207 14.59 33.77 -8.93
N ASN A 208 14.02 32.59 -9.22
CA ASN A 208 14.71 31.43 -9.80
C ASN A 208 15.92 30.92 -8.99
N LEU A 209 15.95 31.17 -7.68
CA LEU A 209 16.97 30.65 -6.76
C LEU A 209 16.29 30.11 -5.49
N VAL A 210 16.87 29.07 -4.88
CA VAL A 210 16.39 28.54 -3.60
C VAL A 210 17.57 28.43 -2.66
N SER A 211 17.50 29.16 -1.56
CA SER A 211 18.57 29.36 -0.58
C SER A 211 18.24 28.76 0.79
N ASN A 212 16.96 28.51 1.07
CA ASN A 212 16.47 28.03 2.36
C ASN A 212 15.14 27.24 2.24
N THR A 213 14.74 26.63 3.36
CA THR A 213 13.52 25.81 3.47
C THR A 213 12.23 26.64 3.31
N TYR A 214 12.23 27.94 3.61
CA TYR A 214 11.04 28.79 3.46
C TYR A 214 10.73 29.06 1.98
N GLU A 215 11.72 29.54 1.21
CA GLU A 215 11.64 29.71 -0.25
C GLU A 215 11.24 28.41 -0.95
N ALA A 216 11.82 27.27 -0.55
CA ALA A 216 11.45 25.97 -1.09
C ALA A 216 9.96 25.65 -0.91
N ASN A 217 9.39 25.92 0.28
CA ASN A 217 7.96 25.67 0.56
C ASN A 217 7.01 26.71 -0.06
N MET A 218 7.48 27.91 -0.45
CA MET A 218 6.66 28.89 -1.19
C MET A 218 6.30 28.41 -2.61
N VAL A 219 7.13 27.54 -3.20
CA VAL A 219 6.94 27.00 -4.56
C VAL A 219 6.51 25.53 -4.52
N MET A 220 7.18 24.71 -3.72
CA MET A 220 7.00 23.26 -3.69
C MET A 220 6.11 22.84 -2.51
N SER A 221 4.86 22.48 -2.80
CA SER A 221 3.97 21.95 -1.77
C SER A 221 4.36 20.53 -1.34
N LYS A 222 4.03 20.16 -0.10
CA LYS A 222 4.24 18.79 0.39
C LYS A 222 3.51 17.74 -0.47
N ALA A 223 2.31 18.05 -0.98
CA ALA A 223 1.57 17.16 -1.87
C ALA A 223 2.33 16.90 -3.18
N TRP A 224 2.87 17.96 -3.81
CA TRP A 224 3.73 17.85 -4.99
C TRP A 224 4.95 16.97 -4.70
N LEU A 225 5.65 17.18 -3.58
CA LEU A 225 6.85 16.40 -3.26
C LEU A 225 6.54 14.91 -2.99
N ILE A 226 5.38 14.58 -2.41
CA ILE A 226 4.93 13.19 -2.28
C ILE A 226 4.74 12.56 -3.66
N GLY A 227 4.04 13.24 -4.58
CA GLY A 227 3.81 12.76 -5.95
C GLY A 227 5.11 12.58 -6.74
N PHE A 228 6.02 13.56 -6.67
CA PHE A 228 7.33 13.48 -7.32
C PHE A 228 8.20 12.36 -6.73
N THR A 229 8.11 12.11 -5.42
CA THR A 229 8.80 10.99 -4.75
C THR A 229 8.19 9.63 -5.09
N GLU A 230 6.89 9.55 -5.40
CA GLU A 230 6.28 8.32 -5.94
C GLU A 230 6.81 7.95 -7.33
N ALA A 231 7.10 8.94 -8.18
CA ALA A 231 7.65 8.74 -9.52
C ALA A 231 9.18 8.56 -9.53
N LYS A 232 9.93 9.41 -8.81
CA LYS A 232 11.41 9.49 -8.89
C LYS A 232 12.17 9.08 -7.63
N GLY A 233 11.49 8.92 -6.50
CA GLY A 233 12.13 8.57 -5.25
C GLY A 233 12.59 7.12 -5.20
N SER A 234 13.57 6.82 -4.35
CA SER A 234 14.09 5.49 -4.12
C SER A 234 14.33 5.27 -2.63
N PHE A 235 13.61 4.32 -2.02
CA PHE A 235 13.86 3.79 -0.68
C PHE A 235 14.57 2.45 -0.82
N TYR A 236 15.78 2.34 -0.27
CA TYR A 236 16.61 1.15 -0.46
C TYR A 236 17.54 0.86 0.73
N LEU A 237 18.13 -0.34 0.72
CA LEU A 237 19.14 -0.79 1.68
C LEU A 237 20.47 -1.00 0.93
N VAL A 238 21.53 -0.32 1.36
CA VAL A 238 22.82 -0.25 0.66
C VAL A 238 23.97 -0.68 1.56
N ASN A 239 24.93 -1.41 1.00
CA ASN A 239 26.17 -1.74 1.70
C ASN A 239 27.05 -0.48 1.76
N LYS A 240 27.49 -0.09 2.96
CA LYS A 240 28.54 0.92 3.18
C LYS A 240 29.92 0.32 3.35
N THR A 241 29.97 -0.90 3.85
CA THR A 241 31.14 -1.79 3.84
C THR A 241 30.65 -3.21 3.58
N ASN A 242 31.54 -4.19 3.45
CA ASN A 242 31.18 -5.59 3.19
C ASN A 242 30.18 -6.15 4.21
N CYS A 243 30.32 -5.78 5.50
CA CYS A 243 29.48 -6.26 6.59
C CYS A 243 28.38 -5.28 7.01
N ARG A 244 28.41 -4.01 6.57
CA ARG A 244 27.51 -2.95 7.07
C ARG A 244 26.52 -2.50 6.01
N ILE A 245 25.27 -2.93 6.16
CA ILE A 245 24.13 -2.45 5.37
C ILE A 245 23.40 -1.33 6.12
N VAL A 246 22.94 -0.31 5.40
CA VAL A 246 22.22 0.86 5.94
C VAL A 246 21.08 1.28 5.03
N HIS A 247 20.14 2.04 5.58
CA HIS A 247 19.07 2.69 4.84
C HIS A 247 19.61 3.84 3.98
N GLY A 248 19.23 3.82 2.71
CA GLY A 248 19.46 4.89 1.75
C GLY A 248 18.14 5.43 1.20
N PHE A 249 18.13 6.74 0.98
CA PHE A 249 17.10 7.44 0.22
C PHE A 249 17.76 8.26 -0.88
N GLU A 250 17.21 8.21 -2.09
CA GLU A 250 17.70 8.99 -3.23
C GLU A 250 16.54 9.48 -4.11
N ILE A 251 16.61 10.73 -4.59
CA ILE A 251 15.83 11.25 -5.71
C ILE A 251 16.81 11.75 -6.77
N THR A 252 16.65 11.33 -8.03
CA THR A 252 17.48 11.77 -9.15
C THR A 252 16.67 12.55 -10.18
N GLN A 253 17.30 13.54 -10.81
CA GLN A 253 16.71 14.30 -11.92
C GLN A 253 17.81 14.83 -12.85
N LYS A 254 17.55 14.91 -14.16
CA LYS A 254 18.59 15.25 -15.14
C LYS A 254 18.85 16.75 -15.30
N LEU A 255 17.79 17.54 -15.52
CA LEU A 255 17.91 18.96 -15.90
C LEU A 255 17.68 19.89 -14.70
N ASP A 256 16.76 19.53 -13.80
CA ASP A 256 16.21 20.45 -12.81
C ASP A 256 17.00 20.49 -11.50
N LEU A 257 18.19 21.11 -11.51
CA LEU A 257 18.96 21.32 -10.27
C LEU A 257 18.15 22.09 -9.22
N ILE A 258 17.41 23.14 -9.62
CA ILE A 258 16.60 23.95 -8.70
C ILE A 258 15.54 23.13 -7.95
N VAL A 259 14.88 22.19 -8.63
CA VAL A 259 13.92 21.25 -8.02
C VAL A 259 14.62 20.40 -6.97
N LEU A 260 15.77 19.81 -7.29
CA LEU A 260 16.52 19.01 -6.33
C LEU A 260 17.12 19.83 -5.18
N SER A 261 17.52 21.08 -5.42
CA SER A 261 17.96 22.00 -4.36
C SER A 261 16.84 22.27 -3.36
N ALA A 262 15.63 22.60 -3.84
CA ALA A 262 14.45 22.78 -3.00
C ALA A 262 14.11 21.53 -2.17
N ILE A 263 14.14 20.34 -2.79
CA ILE A 263 13.96 19.06 -2.08
C ILE A 263 15.02 18.86 -1.01
N GLY A 264 16.28 19.20 -1.31
CA GLY A 264 17.39 19.17 -0.35
C GLY A 264 17.11 20.02 0.89
N TYR A 265 16.66 21.27 0.71
CA TYR A 265 16.27 22.16 1.81
C TYR A 265 15.03 21.70 2.58
N ILE A 266 14.03 21.11 1.92
CA ILE A 266 12.82 20.60 2.57
C ILE A 266 13.13 19.37 3.45
N LEU A 267 13.96 18.45 2.95
CA LEU A 267 14.26 17.18 3.65
C LEU A 267 15.49 17.25 4.56
N GLY A 268 16.27 18.33 4.52
CA GLY A 268 17.54 18.44 5.24
C GLY A 268 18.61 17.49 4.69
N ILE A 269 18.77 17.47 3.37
CA ILE A 269 19.68 16.59 2.63
C ILE A 269 20.52 17.43 1.66
N LYS A 270 21.80 17.07 1.50
CA LYS A 270 22.67 17.72 0.52
C LYS A 270 22.32 17.26 -0.91
N THR A 271 22.20 18.22 -1.81
CA THR A 271 22.11 18.00 -3.26
C THR A 271 23.51 17.87 -3.86
N TYR A 272 23.68 16.95 -4.81
CA TYR A 272 24.94 16.68 -5.50
C TYR A 272 24.73 16.75 -7.01
N SER A 273 25.71 17.31 -7.72
CA SER A 273 25.82 17.23 -9.18
C SER A 273 26.68 16.02 -9.55
N LYS A 274 26.19 15.17 -10.47
CA LYS A 274 26.96 14.12 -11.15
C LYS A 274 26.91 14.41 -12.65
N ASN A 275 27.88 13.89 -13.42
CA ASN A 275 28.08 14.21 -14.84
C ASN A 275 26.83 14.05 -15.75
N THR A 276 25.84 13.26 -15.36
CA THR A 276 24.65 12.95 -16.17
C THR A 276 23.31 13.30 -15.50
N HIS A 277 23.33 13.69 -14.22
CA HIS A 277 22.14 13.97 -13.42
C HIS A 277 22.50 14.61 -12.08
N TYR A 278 21.57 15.37 -11.54
CA TYR A 278 21.58 15.81 -10.15
C TYR A 278 20.97 14.73 -9.25
N THR A 279 21.35 14.70 -7.97
CA THR A 279 20.77 13.79 -6.98
C THR A 279 20.66 14.42 -5.59
N VAL A 280 19.57 14.11 -4.89
CA VAL A 280 19.42 14.30 -3.44
C VAL A 280 19.52 12.92 -2.81
N VAL A 281 20.65 12.63 -2.14
CA VAL A 281 20.94 11.30 -1.59
C VAL A 281 21.38 11.39 -0.14
N THR A 282 20.84 10.52 0.71
CA THR A 282 21.29 10.40 2.11
C THR A 282 21.31 8.96 2.61
N THR A 283 22.22 8.73 3.55
CA THR A 283 22.31 7.54 4.40
C THR A 283 22.59 7.96 5.85
N ASN A 284 22.38 9.23 6.20
CA ASN A 284 22.59 9.76 7.55
C ASN A 284 21.34 9.46 8.40
N SER A 285 21.52 8.88 9.60
CA SER A 285 20.41 8.49 10.47
C SER A 285 19.39 9.61 10.73
N ARG A 286 19.86 10.83 11.00
CA ARG A 286 18.98 11.98 11.29
C ARG A 286 18.16 12.39 10.07
N SER A 287 18.76 12.42 8.89
CA SER A 287 18.02 12.66 7.64
C SER A 287 17.02 11.54 7.35
N ILE A 288 17.37 10.28 7.63
CA ILE A 288 16.48 9.12 7.44
C ILE A 288 15.27 9.20 8.39
N GLU A 289 15.47 9.56 9.65
CA GLU A 289 14.39 9.82 10.62
C GLU A 289 13.47 10.97 10.15
N ASN A 290 14.05 12.07 9.64
CA ASN A 290 13.28 13.16 9.04
C ASN A 290 12.47 12.70 7.82
N ILE A 291 13.04 11.89 6.93
CA ILE A 291 12.35 11.31 5.76
C ILE A 291 11.18 10.43 6.21
N ILE A 292 11.39 9.55 7.20
CA ILE A 292 10.33 8.69 7.75
C ILE A 292 9.19 9.56 8.28
N ASN A 293 9.48 10.56 9.11
CA ASN A 293 8.47 11.47 9.65
C ASN A 293 7.75 12.27 8.55
N TYR A 294 8.46 12.68 7.49
CA TYR A 294 7.88 13.47 6.40
C TYR A 294 6.86 12.68 5.58
N TYR A 295 7.18 11.43 5.22
CA TYR A 295 6.39 10.60 4.30
C TYR A 295 5.42 9.62 4.98
N THR A 296 5.49 9.45 6.30
CA THR A 296 4.60 8.54 7.05
C THR A 296 3.13 8.84 6.76
N ASN A 297 2.37 7.80 6.43
CA ASN A 297 0.96 7.84 6.07
C ASN A 297 0.60 8.80 4.91
N THR A 298 1.54 9.13 4.01
CA THR A 298 1.29 10.03 2.86
C THR A 298 1.35 9.35 1.49
N ILE A 299 2.31 8.44 1.29
CA ILE A 299 2.63 7.83 -0.01
C ILE A 299 1.56 6.80 -0.42
N LYS A 300 1.23 6.73 -1.72
CA LYS A 300 0.34 5.75 -2.37
C LYS A 300 1.13 4.72 -3.22
N GLY A 301 0.43 3.99 -4.09
CA GLY A 301 1.02 3.02 -5.03
C GLY A 301 1.88 1.93 -4.40
N MET A 302 2.69 1.27 -5.22
CA MET A 302 3.70 0.31 -4.77
C MET A 302 4.81 1.01 -3.96
N LYS A 303 5.05 2.30 -4.21
CA LYS A 303 6.03 3.10 -3.46
C LYS A 303 5.73 3.12 -1.96
N SER A 304 4.45 3.16 -1.59
CA SER A 304 4.03 3.10 -0.19
C SER A 304 4.46 1.81 0.50
N PHE A 305 4.43 0.67 -0.19
CA PHE A 305 4.90 -0.61 0.34
C PHE A 305 6.42 -0.59 0.53
N GLU A 306 7.17 -0.11 -0.47
CA GLU A 306 8.63 0.05 -0.35
C GLU A 306 9.00 0.92 0.85
N PHE A 307 8.34 2.07 1.00
CA PHE A 307 8.53 2.99 2.11
C PHE A 307 8.16 2.34 3.45
N ARG A 308 7.01 1.65 3.57
CA ARG A 308 6.58 1.01 4.83
C ARG A 308 7.57 -0.06 5.29
N VAL A 309 8.05 -0.93 4.40
CA VAL A 309 9.04 -1.96 4.76
C VAL A 309 10.38 -1.32 5.12
N TRP A 310 10.82 -0.30 4.37
CA TRP A 310 12.05 0.44 4.65
C TRP A 310 12.00 1.17 5.99
N ALA A 311 10.90 1.87 6.31
CA ALA A 311 10.71 2.55 7.59
C ALA A 311 10.57 1.57 8.76
N ARG A 312 9.75 0.51 8.65
CA ARG A 312 9.62 -0.53 9.69
C ARG A 312 10.96 -1.21 9.99
N SER A 313 11.75 -1.52 8.95
CA SER A 313 13.09 -2.11 9.13
C SER A 313 14.10 -1.14 9.75
N TYR A 314 13.95 0.18 9.57
CA TYR A 314 14.76 1.17 10.29
C TYR A 314 14.43 1.19 11.77
N VAL A 315 13.14 1.17 12.12
CA VAL A 315 12.70 1.17 13.54
C VAL A 315 13.06 -0.13 14.25
N LYS A 316 12.85 -1.30 13.61
CA LYS A 316 13.02 -2.62 14.24
C LYS A 316 14.44 -3.20 14.14
N HIS A 317 15.20 -2.91 13.06
CA HIS A 317 16.39 -3.68 12.69
C HIS A 317 17.61 -2.79 12.32
N LYS A 318 17.60 -1.50 12.66
CA LYS A 318 18.78 -0.62 12.47
C LYS A 318 19.96 -1.13 13.29
N GLY A 319 21.00 -1.59 12.60
CA GLY A 319 22.20 -2.21 13.20
C GLY A 319 22.26 -3.73 13.04
N ASP A 320 21.12 -4.39 12.81
CA ASP A 320 21.06 -5.81 12.48
C ASP A 320 21.28 -6.02 10.98
N PHE A 321 22.54 -6.22 10.60
CA PHE A 321 22.93 -6.30 9.20
C PHE A 321 22.43 -7.58 8.51
N THR A 322 22.27 -8.67 9.26
CA THR A 322 21.74 -9.94 8.75
C THR A 322 20.27 -9.78 8.36
N LYS A 323 19.44 -9.27 9.27
CA LYS A 323 18.00 -9.07 9.02
C LYS A 323 17.75 -8.02 7.94
N LEU A 324 18.53 -6.94 7.91
CA LEU A 324 18.44 -5.95 6.83
C LEU A 324 18.83 -6.54 5.46
N ASN A 325 19.78 -7.48 5.40
CA ASN A 325 20.12 -8.16 4.15
C ASN A 325 19.01 -9.12 3.68
N GLU A 326 18.40 -9.89 4.60
CA GLU A 326 17.21 -10.71 4.30
C GLU A 326 16.07 -9.85 3.74
N ILE A 327 15.74 -8.74 4.43
CA ILE A 327 14.67 -7.80 4.03
C ILE A 327 14.97 -7.22 2.65
N ARG A 328 16.22 -6.81 2.37
CA ARG A 328 16.62 -6.33 1.03
C ARG A 328 16.37 -7.38 -0.04
N ASN A 329 16.71 -8.64 0.22
CA ASN A 329 16.53 -9.73 -0.74
C ASN A 329 15.04 -9.98 -0.98
N LYS A 330 14.22 -10.09 0.09
CA LYS A 330 12.75 -10.19 -0.01
C LYS A 330 12.14 -9.04 -0.83
N ILE A 331 12.58 -7.78 -0.63
CA ILE A 331 12.13 -6.62 -1.42
C ILE A 331 12.53 -6.75 -2.90
N ARG A 332 13.78 -7.08 -3.22
CA ARG A 332 14.26 -7.19 -4.61
C ARG A 332 13.49 -8.25 -5.40
N ILE A 333 13.25 -9.40 -4.78
CA ILE A 333 12.49 -10.51 -5.37
C ILE A 333 11.01 -10.11 -5.59
N ARG A 334 10.42 -9.28 -4.71
CA ARG A 334 9.08 -8.70 -4.92
C ARG A 334 9.06 -7.62 -6.03
N LYS A 335 10.05 -6.72 -6.10
CA LYS A 335 10.12 -5.67 -7.14
C LYS A 335 10.32 -6.23 -8.56
N LEU A 336 11.07 -7.32 -8.69
CA LEU A 336 11.26 -8.04 -9.96
C LEU A 336 10.02 -8.84 -10.40
N GLY A 337 8.97 -8.93 -9.56
CA GLY A 337 7.81 -9.79 -9.78
C GLY A 337 8.14 -11.28 -9.67
N THR A 338 9.23 -11.65 -9.00
CA THR A 338 9.77 -13.02 -8.95
C THR A 338 9.59 -13.71 -7.60
N THR A 339 8.59 -13.33 -6.78
CA THR A 339 8.19 -14.12 -5.59
C THR A 339 6.92 -14.92 -5.86
N LEU A 340 7.06 -15.99 -6.66
CA LEU A 340 6.25 -17.23 -6.74
C LEU A 340 6.41 -17.98 -8.08
N LEU A 341 7.20 -17.48 -9.04
CA LEU A 341 7.28 -18.06 -10.39
C LEU A 341 8.55 -18.86 -10.75
N ASN A 342 9.67 -18.76 -10.01
CA ASN A 342 10.97 -19.30 -10.44
C ASN A 342 11.69 -20.24 -9.45
N TYR A 343 11.00 -20.86 -8.49
CA TYR A 343 11.60 -21.88 -7.61
C TYR A 343 10.88 -23.24 -7.70
N LYS A 344 10.72 -23.73 -8.93
CA LYS A 344 10.54 -25.16 -9.30
C LYS A 344 10.54 -25.31 -10.83
N SER A 345 11.68 -25.02 -11.46
CA SER A 345 11.92 -25.30 -12.89
C SER A 345 13.21 -26.10 -13.07
N ASN A 346 13.25 -27.27 -12.43
CA ASN A 346 14.08 -28.42 -12.80
C ASN A 346 13.51 -29.64 -12.08
N GLY A 347 12.90 -30.56 -12.85
CA GLY A 347 12.33 -31.81 -12.35
C GLY A 347 10.98 -31.68 -11.62
N LEU A 348 9.88 -31.54 -12.37
CA LEU A 348 8.61 -32.27 -12.19
C LEU A 348 7.57 -31.77 -13.20
N ASN A 349 6.71 -32.69 -13.67
CA ASN A 349 5.80 -32.46 -14.78
C ASN A 349 4.70 -31.42 -14.49
N THR A 350 4.25 -30.82 -15.57
CA THR A 350 3.17 -29.83 -15.69
C THR A 350 1.91 -30.14 -14.88
N GLN A 351 1.58 -29.29 -13.90
CA GLN A 351 0.22 -28.82 -13.63
C GLN A 351 0.28 -27.47 -12.90
N GLY A 352 -0.59 -26.53 -13.28
CA GLY A 352 -0.37 -25.10 -13.05
C GLY A 352 -0.65 -24.61 -11.63
N ILE A 353 0.28 -23.83 -11.07
CA ILE A 353 0.05 -23.01 -9.86
C ILE A 353 -0.23 -21.58 -10.32
N ARG A 354 -1.41 -21.05 -9.97
CA ARG A 354 -1.92 -19.76 -10.49
C ARG A 354 -2.21 -18.79 -9.34
N LEU A 355 -1.60 -17.61 -9.38
CA LEU A 355 -1.94 -16.50 -8.49
C LEU A 355 -3.32 -15.93 -8.85
N ILE A 356 -4.18 -15.78 -7.85
CA ILE A 356 -5.59 -15.39 -8.03
C ILE A 356 -5.72 -13.87 -8.13
N HIS A 357 -5.75 -13.36 -9.35
CA HIS A 357 -6.48 -12.14 -9.70
C HIS A 357 -7.44 -12.45 -10.85
N THR A 358 -8.66 -11.92 -10.77
CA THR A 358 -9.83 -12.42 -11.49
C THR A 358 -9.84 -12.15 -13.00
N THR A 359 -9.27 -13.10 -13.76
CA THR A 359 -9.52 -13.40 -15.20
C THR A 359 -9.05 -12.38 -16.25
N PRO A 360 -8.64 -12.84 -17.46
CA PRO A 360 -9.61 -13.21 -18.49
C PRO A 360 -9.42 -14.59 -19.18
N PHE A 361 -10.51 -14.98 -19.85
CA PHE A 361 -10.78 -16.03 -20.87
C PHE A 361 -9.73 -16.02 -22.04
N ILE A 362 -9.44 -17.04 -22.86
CA ILE A 362 -10.10 -18.26 -23.46
C ILE A 362 -9.06 -19.43 -23.46
N SER A 363 -9.36 -20.75 -23.38
CA SER A 363 -9.87 -21.65 -24.45
C SER A 363 -10.72 -22.83 -23.97
N GLU A 364 -11.86 -23.02 -24.66
CA GLU A 364 -12.64 -24.26 -24.86
C GLU A 364 -12.70 -25.31 -23.74
N GLU A 365 -13.53 -25.03 -22.74
CA GLU A 365 -14.66 -25.90 -22.37
C GLU A 365 -15.70 -25.06 -21.62
N ARG A 366 -17.00 -25.38 -21.71
CA ARG A 366 -18.08 -24.54 -21.16
C ARG A 366 -18.10 -24.55 -19.63
N LYS A 367 -17.35 -23.65 -18.99
CA LYS A 367 -17.43 -23.40 -17.53
C LYS A 367 -18.14 -22.09 -17.22
N TRP A 368 -19.25 -22.21 -16.49
CA TRP A 368 -20.12 -21.10 -16.10
C TRP A 368 -19.51 -20.28 -14.96
N ARG A 369 -19.99 -19.03 -14.77
CA ARG A 369 -19.51 -18.13 -13.72
C ARG A 369 -20.55 -18.01 -12.60
N ILE A 370 -20.07 -17.85 -11.37
CA ILE A 370 -20.88 -17.32 -10.27
C ILE A 370 -21.26 -15.87 -10.62
N LEU A 371 -22.53 -15.53 -10.51
CA LEU A 371 -23.01 -14.15 -10.59
C LEU A 371 -23.51 -13.72 -9.21
N LEU A 372 -22.80 -12.78 -8.60
CA LEU A 372 -23.27 -12.08 -7.41
C LEU A 372 -24.30 -11.06 -7.87
N ASP A 373 -25.53 -11.18 -7.40
CA ASP A 373 -26.65 -10.34 -7.81
C ASP A 373 -26.96 -9.29 -6.75
N ASN A 374 -26.44 -8.09 -6.98
CA ASN A 374 -26.71 -6.93 -6.14
C ASN A 374 -27.63 -5.95 -6.88
N SER A 375 -28.68 -6.46 -7.57
CA SER A 375 -29.55 -5.64 -8.43
C SER A 375 -30.62 -4.84 -7.66
N SER A 376 -30.19 -4.13 -6.62
CA SER A 376 -30.86 -2.97 -6.04
C SER A 376 -30.02 -1.71 -6.36
N THR A 377 -30.00 -1.38 -7.65
CA THR A 377 -29.55 -0.11 -8.28
C THR A 377 -28.82 0.92 -7.39
N ASN A 378 -27.52 0.72 -7.13
CA ASN A 378 -26.48 1.74 -7.34
C ASN A 378 -25.06 1.20 -7.11
N SER A 379 -24.16 1.49 -8.06
CA SER A 379 -22.68 1.45 -7.99
C SER A 379 -21.96 0.25 -7.32
N ILE A 380 -20.99 -0.34 -8.03
CA ILE A 380 -19.96 -1.24 -7.47
C ILE A 380 -18.88 -0.41 -6.73
N ILE A 381 -19.33 0.31 -5.71
CA ILE A 381 -18.62 0.67 -4.48
C ILE A 381 -19.73 0.69 -3.44
N ASN A 382 -19.95 -0.38 -2.70
CA ASN A 382 -20.91 -0.31 -1.60
C ASN A 382 -20.39 -0.90 -0.28
N ARG A 383 -20.26 -0.01 0.70
CA ARG A 383 -19.95 -0.31 2.10
C ARG A 383 -21.19 -0.78 2.88
N GLU A 384 -22.39 -0.70 2.29
CA GLU A 384 -23.67 -1.01 2.96
C GLU A 384 -23.94 -2.51 3.09
N ASN A 385 -23.34 -3.38 2.26
CA ASN A 385 -23.61 -4.84 2.27
C ASN A 385 -22.57 -5.67 3.06
N GLY A 386 -21.60 -5.03 3.73
CA GLY A 386 -20.64 -5.66 4.64
C GLY A 386 -19.52 -6.52 4.04
N ILE A 387 -19.68 -7.16 2.88
CA ILE A 387 -18.62 -8.05 2.34
C ILE A 387 -17.35 -7.26 1.96
N TYR A 388 -16.23 -7.66 2.58
CA TYR A 388 -14.91 -7.06 2.45
C TYR A 388 -14.06 -7.74 1.38
N LYS A 389 -14.00 -9.09 1.38
CA LYS A 389 -13.13 -9.88 0.48
C LYS A 389 -13.62 -11.31 0.36
N VAL A 390 -13.30 -11.98 -0.75
CA VAL A 390 -13.56 -13.41 -0.94
C VAL A 390 -12.27 -14.08 -1.41
N TYR A 391 -11.98 -15.24 -0.86
CA TYR A 391 -10.87 -16.11 -1.24
C TYR A 391 -11.42 -17.48 -1.65
N ASP A 392 -10.97 -17.98 -2.80
CA ASP A 392 -11.19 -19.34 -3.28
C ASP A 392 -9.86 -20.12 -3.27
N ASN A 393 -9.89 -21.40 -3.63
CA ASN A 393 -8.75 -22.32 -3.67
C ASN A 393 -8.06 -22.56 -2.30
N LEU A 394 -8.84 -22.60 -1.22
CA LEU A 394 -8.37 -23.06 0.10
C LEU A 394 -8.77 -24.53 0.30
N PHE A 395 -7.83 -25.41 0.64
CA PHE A 395 -8.14 -26.82 0.92
C PHE A 395 -7.69 -27.20 2.35
N LEU A 396 -8.55 -27.84 3.15
CA LEU A 396 -8.21 -28.17 4.55
C LEU A 396 -7.08 -29.18 4.70
N ASN A 397 -6.72 -29.91 3.66
CA ASN A 397 -5.74 -30.99 3.72
C ASN A 397 -4.79 -30.92 2.53
N GLU A 398 -4.20 -29.74 2.34
CA GLU A 398 -3.32 -29.36 1.24
C GLU A 398 -1.84 -29.77 1.46
N GLY A 399 -1.56 -30.49 2.57
CA GLY A 399 -0.23 -30.92 2.99
C GLY A 399 0.53 -29.86 3.82
N ASN A 400 1.75 -30.22 4.21
CA ASN A 400 2.64 -29.35 4.97
C ASN A 400 3.66 -28.64 4.06
N VAL A 401 4.10 -27.47 4.49
CA VAL A 401 5.10 -26.61 3.84
C VAL A 401 6.08 -26.07 4.90
N LEU A 402 7.26 -25.61 4.48
CA LEU A 402 8.24 -25.00 5.39
C LEU A 402 7.75 -23.64 5.91
N ASN A 403 7.80 -23.45 7.23
CA ASN A 403 7.44 -22.19 7.88
C ASN A 403 8.63 -21.23 7.91
N TYR A 404 8.84 -20.49 6.82
CA TYR A 404 9.93 -19.49 6.70
C TYR A 404 9.82 -18.27 7.64
N ASN A 405 8.85 -18.26 8.56
CA ASN A 405 8.70 -17.26 9.62
C ASN A 405 9.10 -17.83 11.01
N ASP A 406 9.35 -19.13 11.13
CA ASP A 406 9.95 -19.78 12.31
C ASP A 406 11.48 -19.85 12.15
N ILE A 407 12.22 -19.77 13.25
CA ILE A 407 13.69 -19.80 13.29
C ILE A 407 14.22 -21.23 13.02
N ASN A 408 13.40 -22.25 13.30
CA ASN A 408 13.77 -23.66 13.18
C ASN A 408 13.31 -24.34 11.87
N ASP A 409 12.86 -23.57 10.87
CA ASP A 409 12.33 -24.09 9.58
C ASP A 409 11.29 -25.23 9.75
N SER A 410 10.41 -25.10 10.74
CA SER A 410 9.42 -26.14 11.07
C SER A 410 8.42 -26.36 9.94
N MET A 411 7.94 -27.59 9.78
CA MET A 411 6.86 -27.91 8.84
C MET A 411 5.53 -27.44 9.42
N ILE A 412 4.86 -26.51 8.74
CA ILE A 412 3.53 -26.03 9.07
C ILE A 412 2.52 -26.52 8.03
N ASP A 413 1.30 -26.76 8.46
CA ASP A 413 0.19 -27.03 7.56
C ASP A 413 -0.10 -25.85 6.62
N LYS A 414 -0.30 -26.13 5.33
CA LYS A 414 -0.45 -25.10 4.30
C LYS A 414 -1.76 -24.32 4.41
N PHE A 415 -2.86 -24.92 4.86
CA PHE A 415 -4.11 -24.19 5.13
C PHE A 415 -3.91 -23.22 6.29
N THR A 416 -3.29 -23.69 7.37
CA THR A 416 -2.94 -22.87 8.55
C THR A 416 -2.05 -21.69 8.17
N LEU A 417 -1.04 -21.90 7.31
CA LEU A 417 -0.19 -20.82 6.80
C LEU A 417 -0.96 -19.82 5.95
N ASN A 418 -1.72 -20.29 4.94
CA ASN A 418 -2.52 -19.44 4.06
C ASN A 418 -3.52 -18.58 4.86
N LEU A 419 -4.20 -19.16 5.85
CA LEU A 419 -5.14 -18.42 6.70
C LEU A 419 -4.41 -17.42 7.62
N ALA A 420 -3.23 -17.74 8.13
CA ALA A 420 -2.43 -16.82 8.93
C ALA A 420 -1.98 -15.60 8.11
N GLU A 421 -1.54 -15.79 6.86
CA GLU A 421 -1.21 -14.69 5.93
C GLU A 421 -2.45 -13.84 5.58
N ILE A 422 -3.63 -14.45 5.45
CA ILE A 422 -4.89 -13.73 5.24
C ILE A 422 -5.24 -12.87 6.46
N LEU A 423 -5.14 -13.43 7.68
CA LEU A 423 -5.40 -12.69 8.92
C LEU A 423 -4.36 -11.58 9.14
N GLU A 424 -3.10 -11.79 8.74
CA GLU A 424 -2.07 -10.75 8.74
C GLU A 424 -2.43 -9.61 7.77
N ASP A 425 -2.90 -9.90 6.54
CA ASP A 425 -3.37 -8.88 5.58
C ASP A 425 -4.61 -8.13 6.07
N LEU A 426 -5.50 -8.75 6.85
CA LEU A 426 -6.60 -8.03 7.51
C LEU A 426 -6.06 -7.09 8.61
N TYR A 427 -5.17 -7.59 9.46
CA TYR A 427 -4.59 -6.87 10.59
C TYR A 427 -3.75 -5.67 10.15
N ASP A 428 -2.78 -5.86 9.26
CA ASP A 428 -1.78 -4.85 8.87
C ASP A 428 -2.39 -3.70 8.03
N ASN A 429 -3.65 -3.83 7.59
CA ASN A 429 -4.36 -2.83 6.78
C ASN A 429 -5.61 -2.21 7.46
N ASN A 430 -6.15 -2.75 8.55
CA ASN A 430 -7.42 -2.28 9.13
C ASN A 430 -7.38 -2.30 10.67
N GLU A 431 -7.15 -1.14 11.31
CA GLU A 431 -7.27 -1.00 12.76
C GLU A 431 -8.76 -0.94 13.19
N TRP A 432 -9.10 -1.59 14.30
CA TRP A 432 -10.39 -1.48 15.01
C TRP A 432 -11.61 -1.93 14.18
N THR A 433 -11.43 -2.93 13.32
CA THR A 433 -12.49 -3.50 12.48
C THR A 433 -12.85 -4.91 12.96
N VAL A 434 -14.14 -5.25 13.01
CA VAL A 434 -14.59 -6.63 13.24
C VAL A 434 -14.73 -7.31 11.89
N PHE A 435 -14.18 -8.51 11.74
CA PHE A 435 -14.34 -9.32 10.54
C PHE A 435 -15.10 -10.61 10.84
N ASN A 436 -16.21 -10.85 10.16
CA ASN A 436 -16.92 -12.12 10.17
C ASN A 436 -16.42 -12.98 9.00
N LEU A 437 -15.84 -14.14 9.32
CA LEU A 437 -15.25 -15.09 8.39
C LEU A 437 -16.23 -16.26 8.19
N TYR A 438 -16.72 -16.45 6.96
CA TYR A 438 -17.63 -17.52 6.59
C TYR A 438 -16.91 -18.51 5.67
N PHE A 439 -16.76 -19.75 6.12
CA PHE A 439 -16.15 -20.83 5.34
C PHE A 439 -17.25 -21.68 4.72
N LEU A 440 -17.30 -21.74 3.39
CA LEU A 440 -18.33 -22.40 2.60
C LEU A 440 -17.68 -23.49 1.74
N VAL A 441 -18.38 -24.61 1.54
CA VAL A 441 -18.01 -25.57 0.50
C VAL A 441 -18.15 -24.89 -0.86
N LYS A 442 -17.12 -25.01 -1.71
CA LYS A 442 -17.22 -24.54 -3.09
C LYS A 442 -18.28 -25.37 -3.83
N PRO A 443 -19.34 -24.73 -4.40
CA PRO A 443 -20.34 -25.45 -5.18
C PRO A 443 -19.71 -26.16 -6.39
N ASP A 444 -20.32 -27.26 -6.81
CA ASP A 444 -19.99 -27.90 -8.09
C ASP A 444 -20.64 -27.11 -9.25
N PHE A 445 -19.86 -26.76 -10.27
CA PHE A 445 -20.16 -25.62 -11.17
C PHE A 445 -20.61 -26.01 -12.59
N ASP A 446 -21.49 -27.01 -12.70
CA ASP A 446 -22.13 -27.36 -13.97
C ASP A 446 -23.26 -26.38 -14.39
N ARG A 447 -23.66 -25.44 -13.52
CA ARG A 447 -24.68 -24.41 -13.81
C ARG A 447 -24.31 -23.04 -13.24
N VAL A 448 -24.89 -21.98 -13.83
CA VAL A 448 -24.83 -20.62 -13.29
C VAL A 448 -25.60 -20.57 -11.96
N ILE A 449 -24.89 -20.38 -10.86
CA ILE A 449 -25.49 -20.10 -9.55
C ILE A 449 -25.45 -18.59 -9.33
N LYS A 450 -26.65 -18.00 -9.17
CA LYS A 450 -26.82 -16.60 -8.79
C LYS A 450 -26.80 -16.53 -7.26
N PHE A 451 -25.73 -16.00 -6.68
CA PHE A 451 -25.52 -16.01 -5.22
C PHE A 451 -25.90 -14.64 -4.66
N ASP A 452 -27.10 -14.56 -4.07
CA ASP A 452 -27.68 -13.36 -3.48
C ASP A 452 -27.15 -13.18 -2.05
N ILE A 453 -26.09 -12.39 -1.94
CA ILE A 453 -25.42 -12.03 -0.67
C ILE A 453 -26.39 -11.32 0.28
N GLU A 454 -27.25 -10.44 -0.23
CA GLU A 454 -28.12 -9.62 0.60
C GLU A 454 -29.20 -10.50 1.26
N LYS A 455 -29.77 -11.45 0.52
CA LYS A 455 -30.70 -12.45 1.03
C LYS A 455 -30.03 -13.46 1.97
N LEU A 456 -28.77 -13.82 1.73
CA LEU A 456 -27.99 -14.67 2.63
C LEU A 456 -27.71 -13.96 3.96
N ASN A 457 -27.24 -12.72 3.92
CA ASN A 457 -26.99 -11.90 5.11
C ASN A 457 -28.30 -11.62 5.87
N LYS A 458 -29.39 -11.27 5.17
CA LYS A 458 -30.75 -11.16 5.77
C LYS A 458 -31.29 -12.49 6.31
N HIS A 459 -30.76 -13.64 5.88
CA HIS A 459 -31.13 -14.94 6.44
C HIS A 459 -30.32 -15.23 7.71
N PHE A 460 -29.01 -15.01 7.71
CA PHE A 460 -28.16 -15.23 8.88
C PHE A 460 -28.42 -14.22 10.00
N ALA A 461 -28.65 -12.93 9.69
CA ALA A 461 -28.95 -11.89 10.68
C ALA A 461 -30.25 -12.10 11.49
N LYS A 462 -31.05 -13.13 11.16
CA LYS A 462 -32.21 -13.56 11.95
C LYS A 462 -31.85 -14.42 13.15
N TYR A 463 -30.58 -14.83 13.28
CA TYR A 463 -30.14 -15.82 14.27
C TYR A 463 -28.86 -15.33 14.98
N PRO A 464 -28.75 -15.49 16.32
CA PRO A 464 -27.49 -15.30 17.03
C PRO A 464 -26.39 -16.24 16.52
N LEU A 465 -25.13 -15.83 16.62
CA LEU A 465 -23.99 -16.62 16.13
C LEU A 465 -23.90 -17.98 16.83
N GLU A 466 -24.20 -18.02 18.13
CA GLU A 466 -24.27 -19.22 18.96
C GLU A 466 -25.33 -20.20 18.45
N PHE A 467 -26.48 -19.69 18.00
CA PHE A 467 -27.55 -20.51 17.40
C PHE A 467 -27.11 -21.09 16.05
N ILE A 468 -26.37 -20.31 15.24
CA ILE A 468 -25.81 -20.77 13.97
C ILE A 468 -24.79 -21.89 14.21
N HIS A 469 -23.89 -21.75 15.18
CA HIS A 469 -22.96 -22.81 15.57
C HIS A 469 -23.68 -24.08 16.04
N GLN A 470 -24.66 -23.96 16.94
CA GLN A 470 -25.43 -25.11 17.45
C GLN A 470 -26.28 -25.80 16.38
N ASN A 471 -26.65 -25.10 15.31
CA ASN A 471 -27.50 -25.62 14.23
C ASN A 471 -26.75 -25.74 12.88
N ILE A 472 -25.41 -25.75 12.88
CA ILE A 472 -24.60 -25.65 11.65
C ILE A 472 -24.96 -26.72 10.60
N VAL A 473 -25.35 -27.92 11.02
CA VAL A 473 -25.85 -29.01 10.15
C VAL A 473 -27.09 -28.59 9.33
N LYS A 474 -28.02 -27.85 9.94
CA LYS A 474 -29.23 -27.35 9.25
C LYS A 474 -28.89 -26.23 8.26
N PHE A 475 -27.93 -25.36 8.61
CA PHE A 475 -27.46 -24.29 7.72
C PHE A 475 -26.63 -24.84 6.55
N TYR A 476 -25.78 -25.84 6.78
CA TYR A 476 -24.99 -26.53 5.75
C TYR A 476 -25.86 -27.04 4.61
N LYS A 477 -26.96 -27.74 4.92
CA LYS A 477 -27.94 -28.25 3.92
C LYS A 477 -28.46 -27.16 2.97
N ASN A 478 -28.64 -25.94 3.47
CA ASN A 478 -29.27 -24.85 2.73
C ASN A 478 -28.27 -23.89 2.06
N THR A 479 -27.02 -23.83 2.53
CA THR A 479 -26.06 -22.78 2.14
C THR A 479 -24.64 -23.28 1.82
N GLY A 480 -24.31 -24.53 2.17
CA GLY A 480 -22.95 -25.05 2.11
C GLY A 480 -22.00 -24.52 3.20
N LEU A 481 -22.52 -23.79 4.19
CA LEU A 481 -21.72 -23.19 5.27
C LEU A 481 -21.14 -24.26 6.21
N LEU A 482 -19.82 -24.29 6.36
CA LEU A 482 -19.08 -25.17 7.26
C LEU A 482 -18.86 -24.54 8.64
N THR A 483 -18.53 -23.24 8.69
CA THR A 483 -18.47 -22.46 9.93
C THR A 483 -18.54 -20.96 9.64
N ALA A 484 -18.93 -20.17 10.63
CA ALA A 484 -18.90 -18.72 10.62
C ALA A 484 -18.26 -18.24 11.93
N THR A 485 -17.23 -17.38 11.89
CA THR A 485 -16.53 -16.92 13.10
C THR A 485 -16.18 -15.45 13.03
N GLY A 486 -16.43 -14.71 14.11
CA GLY A 486 -16.01 -13.33 14.27
C GLY A 486 -14.56 -13.21 14.74
N VAL A 487 -13.78 -12.32 14.14
CA VAL A 487 -12.44 -11.91 14.56
C VAL A 487 -12.42 -10.40 14.75
N LEU A 488 -12.21 -9.95 15.99
CA LEU A 488 -12.01 -8.54 16.32
C LEU A 488 -10.54 -8.17 16.13
N VAL A 489 -10.25 -7.22 15.22
CA VAL A 489 -8.90 -6.69 15.05
C VAL A 489 -8.69 -5.48 15.97
N PHE A 490 -8.18 -5.75 17.17
CA PHE A 490 -7.85 -4.72 18.16
C PHE A 490 -6.34 -4.41 18.25
N LEU A 491 -6.00 -3.31 18.91
CA LEU A 491 -4.63 -2.80 19.04
C LEU A 491 -3.66 -3.78 19.73
N SER A 492 -2.61 -4.15 18.99
CA SER A 492 -1.32 -4.70 19.44
C SER A 492 -1.25 -6.17 19.92
N LEU A 493 -0.11 -6.80 19.58
CA LEU A 493 0.47 -8.05 20.13
C LEU A 493 0.09 -9.41 19.51
N TYR A 494 -0.45 -9.47 18.29
CA TYR A 494 -0.37 -10.69 17.48
C TYR A 494 0.89 -10.69 16.60
N ASP A 495 1.91 -11.43 17.05
CA ASP A 495 2.99 -11.90 16.17
C ASP A 495 2.46 -12.98 15.21
N PHE A 496 3.15 -13.23 14.10
CA PHE A 496 2.76 -14.22 13.09
C PHE A 496 2.52 -15.60 13.70
N ASN A 497 3.32 -15.98 14.70
CA ASN A 497 3.16 -17.22 15.47
C ASN A 497 1.81 -17.31 16.20
N ASN A 498 1.26 -16.20 16.69
CA ASN A 498 -0.08 -16.21 17.30
C ASN A 498 -1.17 -16.36 16.21
N LEU A 499 -0.96 -15.77 15.03
CA LEU A 499 -1.88 -15.92 13.90
C LEU A 499 -1.90 -17.36 13.34
N THR A 500 -0.77 -18.08 13.37
CA THR A 500 -0.74 -19.50 12.99
C THR A 500 -1.44 -20.38 14.02
N VAL A 501 -1.34 -20.09 15.33
CA VAL A 501 -2.13 -20.77 16.38
C VAL A 501 -3.63 -20.54 16.17
N ILE A 502 -4.06 -19.29 15.95
CA ILE A 502 -5.46 -18.94 15.67
C ILE A 502 -5.96 -19.67 14.40
N SER A 503 -5.16 -19.71 13.34
CA SER A 503 -5.49 -20.40 12.09
C SER A 503 -5.60 -21.91 12.26
N SER A 504 -4.76 -22.51 13.10
CA SER A 504 -4.81 -23.94 13.45
C SER A 504 -6.10 -24.26 14.22
N ASN A 505 -6.50 -23.39 15.14
CA ASN A 505 -7.77 -23.52 15.88
C ASN A 505 -8.98 -23.43 14.92
N PHE A 506 -9.01 -22.47 14.00
CA PHE A 506 -10.06 -22.40 12.97
C PHE A 506 -10.09 -23.64 12.09
N LYS A 507 -8.92 -24.16 11.68
CA LYS A 507 -8.83 -25.39 10.91
C LYS A 507 -9.48 -26.56 11.66
N ASN A 508 -9.19 -26.73 12.95
CA ASN A 508 -9.78 -27.81 13.75
C ASN A 508 -11.30 -27.66 13.89
N ILE A 509 -11.81 -26.45 14.19
CA ILE A 509 -13.26 -26.17 14.24
C ILE A 509 -13.96 -26.56 12.92
N ILE A 510 -13.35 -26.27 11.77
CA ILE A 510 -13.93 -26.66 10.47
C ILE A 510 -13.94 -28.19 10.32
N LYS A 511 -12.89 -28.91 10.76
CA LYS A 511 -12.86 -30.39 10.73
C LYS A 511 -13.94 -31.01 11.63
N ASP A 512 -14.10 -30.49 12.84
CA ASP A 512 -15.08 -31.00 13.80
C ASP A 512 -16.51 -30.81 13.25
N ASN A 513 -16.79 -29.64 12.66
CA ASN A 513 -18.07 -29.38 11.98
C ASN A 513 -18.30 -30.33 10.80
N ILE A 514 -17.27 -30.63 10.00
CA ILE A 514 -17.35 -31.61 8.91
C ILE A 514 -17.68 -33.01 9.44
N GLU A 515 -17.09 -33.41 10.57
CA GLU A 515 -17.38 -34.72 11.18
C GLU A 515 -18.82 -34.78 11.71
N ILE A 516 -19.29 -33.72 12.38
CA ILE A 516 -20.67 -33.59 12.87
C ILE A 516 -21.66 -33.61 11.71
N ILE A 517 -21.38 -32.90 10.61
CA ILE A 517 -22.17 -32.94 9.37
C ILE A 517 -22.20 -34.38 8.85
N ASN A 518 -21.04 -34.99 8.58
CA ASN A 518 -20.93 -36.35 8.04
C ASN A 518 -21.57 -37.45 8.91
N LYS A 519 -21.76 -37.20 10.21
CA LYS A 519 -22.47 -38.09 11.13
C LYS A 519 -24.00 -37.93 11.10
N ASN A 520 -24.53 -36.76 10.74
CA ASN A 520 -25.92 -36.36 11.03
C ASN A 520 -26.71 -35.77 9.83
N VAL A 521 -26.51 -36.22 8.59
CA VAL A 521 -27.28 -35.67 7.44
C VAL A 521 -28.53 -36.49 7.08
N HIS A 522 -29.69 -35.97 7.47
CA HIS A 522 -30.96 -36.31 6.84
C HIS A 522 -31.53 -35.13 6.03
N LYS A 523 -31.87 -35.39 4.78
CA LYS A 523 -32.57 -34.48 3.88
C LYS A 523 -34.08 -34.65 4.08
N ASP A 524 -34.69 -33.73 4.81
CA ASP A 524 -36.13 -33.49 4.67
C ASP A 524 -36.44 -33.02 3.24
N LEU A 525 -37.28 -33.78 2.55
CA LEU A 525 -37.97 -33.46 1.30
C LEU A 525 -39.46 -33.74 1.53
N ASN A 526 -40.31 -32.71 1.43
CA ASN A 526 -41.76 -32.84 1.54
C ASN A 526 -42.22 -33.67 2.77
N ASN A 527 -41.68 -33.37 3.95
CA ASN A 527 -41.93 -34.09 5.22
C ASN A 527 -41.45 -35.57 5.23
N THR A 528 -40.47 -35.94 4.41
CA THR A 528 -39.82 -37.27 4.48
C THR A 528 -38.32 -37.15 4.68
N ILE A 529 -37.82 -37.88 5.70
CA ILE A 529 -36.43 -37.88 6.16
C ILE A 529 -35.64 -38.90 5.33
N VAL A 530 -34.84 -38.43 4.37
CA VAL A 530 -33.99 -39.29 3.51
C VAL A 530 -32.51 -39.08 3.82
N ASN A 531 -31.74 -40.15 4.05
CA ASN A 531 -30.29 -40.04 4.28
C ASN A 531 -29.57 -39.32 3.13
N TYR A 532 -28.77 -38.30 3.44
CA TYR A 532 -27.91 -37.65 2.45
C TYR A 532 -26.53 -38.32 2.51
N THR A 533 -26.31 -39.28 1.60
CA THR A 533 -25.19 -40.23 1.69
C THR A 533 -23.82 -39.68 1.26
N ASN A 534 -23.77 -38.48 0.67
CA ASN A 534 -22.52 -37.87 0.22
C ASN A 534 -21.76 -37.25 1.40
N LYS A 535 -20.77 -37.98 1.91
CA LYS A 535 -19.80 -37.45 2.88
C LYS A 535 -18.99 -36.31 2.24
N PHE A 536 -18.83 -35.22 2.98
CA PHE A 536 -17.87 -34.18 2.65
C PHE A 536 -16.45 -34.70 2.86
N TYR A 537 -15.61 -34.60 1.83
CA TYR A 537 -14.21 -34.98 1.90
C TYR A 537 -13.36 -33.79 2.33
N ILE A 538 -12.44 -34.01 3.27
CA ILE A 538 -11.55 -32.96 3.79
C ILE A 538 -10.60 -32.36 2.73
N ASN A 539 -10.46 -33.03 1.59
CA ASN A 539 -9.71 -32.57 0.41
C ASN A 539 -10.55 -31.72 -0.56
N SER A 540 -11.83 -31.44 -0.26
CA SER A 540 -12.68 -30.57 -1.08
C SER A 540 -12.30 -29.09 -0.91
N GLU A 541 -12.52 -28.31 -1.96
CA GLU A 541 -12.19 -26.89 -1.96
C GLU A 541 -13.20 -26.07 -1.13
N ILE A 542 -12.66 -25.13 -0.35
CA ILE A 542 -13.40 -24.19 0.50
C ILE A 542 -13.25 -22.79 -0.06
N MET A 543 -14.35 -22.04 -0.01
CA MET A 543 -14.41 -20.61 -0.25
C MET A 543 -14.54 -19.88 1.10
N LEU A 544 -13.68 -18.90 1.32
CA LEU A 544 -13.74 -18.01 2.48
C LEU A 544 -14.32 -16.66 2.07
N ILE A 545 -15.48 -16.32 2.61
CA ILE A 545 -16.06 -14.97 2.52
C ILE A 545 -15.72 -14.21 3.80
N ILE A 546 -15.20 -13.00 3.63
CA ILE A 546 -14.87 -12.08 4.73
C ILE A 546 -15.83 -10.90 4.64
N GLN A 547 -16.61 -10.70 5.70
CA GLN A 547 -17.44 -9.52 5.92
C GLN A 547 -16.73 -8.63 6.94
N ALA A 548 -16.64 -7.33 6.68
CA ALA A 548 -16.17 -6.35 7.65
C ALA A 548 -17.38 -5.61 8.22
N ASP A 549 -17.45 -5.56 9.55
CA ASP A 549 -18.28 -4.60 10.23
C ASP A 549 -17.45 -3.34 10.55
N PHE A 550 -17.83 -2.23 9.92
CA PHE A 550 -17.20 -0.93 10.07
C PHE A 550 -18.04 -0.01 10.96
N GLU A 551 -18.75 -0.55 11.95
CA GLU A 551 -19.32 0.29 13.02
C GLU A 551 -18.23 1.20 13.60
N LYS A 552 -18.56 2.50 13.71
CA LYS A 552 -17.78 3.41 14.53
C LYS A 552 -17.88 2.93 15.97
N ILE A 553 -16.82 2.31 16.48
CA ILE A 553 -16.62 2.18 17.93
C ILE A 553 -16.64 3.61 18.49
N ASN A 554 -17.78 4.00 19.05
CA ASN A 554 -17.93 5.27 19.74
C ASN A 554 -16.91 5.26 20.89
N LYS A 555 -16.02 6.26 20.92
CA LYS A 555 -14.89 6.35 21.88
C LYS A 555 -15.27 6.52 23.36
N ASN A 556 -16.54 6.28 23.70
CA ASN A 556 -17.12 6.43 25.02
C ASN A 556 -17.75 5.09 25.47
N LYS A 557 -16.92 4.09 25.75
CA LYS A 557 -17.19 2.98 26.68
C LYS A 557 -15.88 2.33 27.09
#